data_AF-A0A2M7EKH4-F1
#
_entry.id   AF-A0A2M7EKH4-F1
#
_cell.length_a   1.000
_cell.length_b   1.000
_cell.length_c   1.000
_cell.angle_alpha   90.00
_cell.angle_beta   90.00
_cell.angle_gamma   90.00
#
_symmetry.space_group_name_H-M   'P 1'
#
loop_
_entity.id
_entity.type
_entity.pdbx_description
1 polymer ?
#
loop_
_entity_poly.entity_id
_entity_poly.type
_entity_poly.pdbx_seq_one_letter_code
_entity_poly.pdbx_strand_id
1 'polypeptide(L)'
;IIHLIEQHTVTLTSGPQIISPQMLEEDKKLTSKGIYDRQQKRIEDSDLVIAETSKPSHGVGGEIVYALSLGKPVLALVHTKFE
;
A
#
# COMPACT_ATOMS: atom_id res chain seq x y z
N ILE A 1 7.96 9.99 -0.18
CA ILE A 1 8.43 8.71 -0.76
C ILE A 1 7.86 8.48 -2.17
N ILE A 2 6.54 8.63 -2.41
CA ILE A 2 5.94 8.44 -3.74
C ILE A 2 6.64 9.28 -4.82
N HIS A 3 6.79 10.59 -4.61
CA HIS A 3 7.49 11.46 -5.56
C HIS A 3 8.94 11.00 -5.87
N LEU A 4 9.64 10.44 -4.88
CA LEU A 4 11.00 9.90 -5.05
C LEU A 4 11.00 8.61 -5.87
N ILE A 5 10.03 7.73 -5.60
CA ILE A 5 9.83 6.47 -6.34
C ILE A 5 9.55 6.79 -7.82
N GLU A 6 8.69 7.77 -8.10
CA GLU A 6 8.35 8.20 -9.47
C GLU A 6 9.53 8.76 -10.26
N GLN A 7 10.63 9.17 -9.62
CA GLN A 7 11.86 9.59 -10.33
C GLN A 7 12.66 8.40 -10.89
N HIS A 8 12.26 7.17 -10.58
CA HIS A 8 12.96 5.95 -10.98
C HIS A 8 12.10 5.10 -11.92
N THR A 9 12.71 4.15 -12.60
CA THR A 9 12.02 3.21 -13.50
C THR A 9 11.30 2.13 -12.70
N VAL A 10 10.14 2.49 -12.14
CA VAL A 10 9.31 1.63 -11.30
C VAL A 10 7.83 1.86 -11.62
N THR A 11 7.02 0.81 -11.48
CA THR A 11 5.57 0.88 -11.64
C THR A 11 4.90 0.88 -10.28
N LEU A 12 4.17 1.94 -9.96
CA LEU A 12 3.34 1.99 -8.75
C LEU A 12 2.03 1.22 -9.00
N THR A 13 1.91 0.03 -8.40
CA THR A 13 0.68 -0.78 -8.50
C THR A 13 -0.43 -0.30 -7.56
N SER A 14 -0.07 0.42 -6.47
CA SER A 14 -0.96 0.96 -5.46
C SER A 14 -0.42 2.26 -4.86
N GLY A 15 -1.25 3.02 -4.14
CA GLY A 15 -0.85 4.24 -3.43
C GLY A 15 -1.19 5.60 -4.06
N PRO A 16 -1.55 5.76 -5.36
CA PRO A 16 -1.94 7.06 -5.92
C PRO A 16 -3.12 7.72 -5.18
N GLN A 17 -4.03 6.91 -4.61
CA GLN A 17 -5.16 7.43 -3.83
C GLN A 17 -4.75 8.13 -2.52
N ILE A 18 -3.52 7.90 -2.03
CA ILE A 18 -2.98 8.57 -0.84
C ILE A 18 -2.64 10.03 -1.15
N ILE A 19 -2.31 10.34 -2.41
CA ILE A 19 -1.92 11.68 -2.86
C ILE A 19 -3.02 12.39 -3.67
N SER A 20 -4.06 11.67 -4.09
CA SER A 20 -5.18 12.21 -4.87
C SER A 20 -6.52 12.11 -4.11
N PRO A 21 -7.04 13.23 -3.59
CA PRO A 21 -8.35 13.26 -2.93
C PRO A 21 -9.48 12.77 -3.84
N GLN A 22 -9.42 13.03 -5.16
CA GLN A 22 -10.45 12.56 -6.09
C GLN A 22 -10.49 11.02 -6.15
N MET A 23 -9.34 10.35 -6.19
CA MET A 23 -9.27 8.89 -6.21
C MET A 23 -9.72 8.27 -4.88
N LEU A 24 -9.51 8.97 -3.76
CA LEU A 24 -10.02 8.55 -2.47
C LEU A 24 -11.56 8.58 -2.42
N GLU A 25 -12.20 9.58 -3.04
CA GLU A 25 -13.66 9.65 -3.14
C GLU A 25 -14.25 8.58 -4.08
N GLU A 26 -13.51 8.19 -5.12
CA GLU A 26 -13.89 7.05 -5.97
C GLU A 26 -13.83 5.72 -5.22
N ASP A 27 -12.80 5.54 -4.39
CA ASP A 27 -12.66 4.35 -3.53
C ASP A 27 -13.81 4.20 -2.54
N LYS A 28 -14.38 5.31 -2.03
CA LYS A 28 -15.56 5.26 -1.13
C LYS A 28 -16.80 4.67 -1.79
N LYS A 29 -16.87 4.58 -3.12
CA LYS A 29 -17.98 3.97 -3.85
C LYS A 29 -17.85 2.45 -3.97
N LEU A 30 -16.67 1.89 -3.65
CA LEU A 30 -16.42 0.46 -3.69
C LEU A 30 -16.82 -0.21 -2.37
N THR A 31 -17.22 -1.47 -2.45
CA THR A 31 -17.46 -2.28 -1.25
C THR A 31 -16.12 -2.62 -0.59
N SER A 32 -16.12 -2.83 0.73
CA SER A 32 -14.92 -3.23 1.46
C SER A 32 -14.26 -4.48 0.87
N LYS A 33 -15.06 -5.44 0.39
CA LYS A 33 -14.57 -6.63 -0.31
C LYS A 33 -13.91 -6.28 -1.65
N GLY A 34 -14.53 -5.41 -2.46
CA GLY A 34 -13.96 -4.98 -3.73
C GLY A 34 -12.62 -4.26 -3.57
N ILE A 35 -12.48 -3.44 -2.52
CA ILE A 35 -11.20 -2.80 -2.17
C ILE A 35 -10.18 -3.86 -1.77
N TYR A 36 -10.56 -4.81 -0.91
CA TYR A 36 -9.68 -5.89 -0.47
C TYR A 36 -9.16 -6.74 -1.63
N ASP A 37 -10.05 -7.24 -2.49
CA ASP A 37 -9.70 -8.07 -3.65
C ASP A 37 -8.74 -7.32 -4.60
N ARG A 38 -9.00 -6.02 -4.84
CA ARG A 38 -8.13 -5.16 -5.64
C ARG A 38 -6.74 -4.99 -5.01
N GLN A 39 -6.65 -4.80 -3.70
CA GLN A 39 -5.38 -4.62 -3.00
C GLN A 39 -4.56 -5.92 -3.02
N GLN A 40 -5.18 -7.07 -2.79
CA GLN A 40 -4.51 -8.37 -2.92
C GLN A 40 -3.91 -8.56 -4.32
N LYS A 41 -4.68 -8.26 -5.37
CA LYS A 41 -4.20 -8.36 -6.75
C LYS A 41 -2.99 -7.46 -7.01
N ARG A 42 -3.01 -6.23 -6.49
CA ARG A 42 -1.88 -5.29 -6.59
C ARG A 42 -0.62 -5.80 -5.88
N ILE A 43 -0.79 -6.48 -4.75
CA ILE A 43 0.32 -7.12 -4.03
C ILE A 43 0.87 -8.29 -4.86
N GLU A 44 0.01 -9.15 -5.40
CA GLU A 44 0.38 -10.27 -6.27
C GLU A 44 1.14 -9.82 -7.53
N ASP A 45 0.83 -8.65 -8.09
CA ASP A 45 1.47 -8.11 -9.28
C ASP A 45 2.75 -7.30 -8.98
N SER A 46 3.04 -7.00 -7.71
CA SER A 46 4.21 -6.20 -7.30
C SER A 46 5.47 -7.04 -7.05
N ASP A 47 6.65 -6.49 -7.32
CA ASP A 47 7.91 -7.16 -6.95
C ASP A 47 8.26 -7.01 -5.47
N LEU A 48 7.80 -5.91 -4.84
CA LEU A 48 8.02 -5.58 -3.43
C LEU A 48 6.87 -4.72 -2.91
N VAL A 49 6.71 -4.69 -1.59
CA VAL A 49 5.75 -3.81 -0.90
C VAL A 49 6.47 -2.79 -0.03
N ILE A 50 6.01 -1.53 -0.07
CA ILE A 50 6.45 -0.48 0.86
C ILE A 50 5.26 -0.13 1.73
N ALA A 51 5.41 -0.26 3.05
CA ALA A 51 4.33 -0.02 4.01
C ALA A 51 4.73 1.09 5.00
N GLU A 52 3.83 2.05 5.23
CA GLU A 52 3.96 3.03 6.31
C GLU A 52 3.41 2.40 7.60
N THR A 53 4.26 2.24 8.62
CA THR A 53 3.95 1.46 9.83
C THR A 53 4.13 2.25 11.12
N SER A 54 4.14 3.59 11.06
CA SER A 54 4.26 4.44 12.25
C SER A 54 3.06 4.33 13.19
N LYS A 55 1.88 4.00 12.68
CA LYS A 55 0.66 3.82 13.46
C LYS A 55 0.05 2.43 13.22
N PRO A 56 -0.47 1.76 14.26
CA PRO A 56 -1.17 0.49 14.08
C PRO A 56 -2.33 0.61 13.09
N SER A 57 -2.38 -0.31 12.12
CA SER A 57 -3.45 -0.41 11.13
C SER A 57 -3.71 -1.87 10.79
N HIS A 58 -4.94 -2.33 11.00
CA HIS A 58 -5.36 -3.70 10.67
C HIS A 58 -5.24 -3.98 9.18
N GLY A 59 -5.59 -3.01 8.33
CA GLY A 59 -5.51 -3.14 6.87
C GLY A 59 -4.06 -3.28 6.41
N VAL A 60 -3.18 -2.36 6.83
CA VAL A 60 -1.75 -2.40 6.47
C VAL A 60 -1.09 -3.64 7.04
N GLY A 61 -1.39 -4.02 8.28
CA GLY A 61 -0.88 -5.26 8.88
C GLY A 61 -1.29 -6.50 8.08
N GLY A 62 -2.55 -6.57 7.62
CA GLY A 62 -3.03 -7.64 6.76
C GLY A 62 -2.31 -7.69 5.41
N GLU A 63 -2.09 -6.53 4.78
CA GLU A 63 -1.34 -6.41 3.52
C GLU A 63 0.13 -6.86 3.67
N ILE A 64 0.78 -6.50 4.78
CA ILE A 64 2.14 -6.94 5.11
C ILE A 64 2.21 -8.47 5.25
N VAL A 65 1.31 -9.05 6.05
CA VAL A 65 1.25 -10.50 6.24
C VAL A 65 1.01 -11.22 4.91
N TYR A 66 0.11 -10.71 4.08
CA TYR A 66 -0.18 -11.28 2.77
C TYR A 66 1.05 -11.25 1.85
N ALA A 67 1.74 -10.11 1.74
CA ALA A 67 2.96 -9.98 0.94
C ALA A 67 4.05 -10.94 1.40
N LEU A 68 4.30 -11.02 2.72
CA LEU A 68 5.28 -11.95 3.29
C LEU A 68 4.92 -13.42 3.04
N SER A 69 3.63 -13.77 3.08
CA SER A 69 3.17 -15.13 2.78
C SER A 69 3.43 -15.55 1.32
N LEU A 70 3.53 -14.58 0.41
CA LEU A 70 3.90 -14.78 -1.00
C LEU A 70 5.41 -14.73 -1.22
N GLY A 71 6.22 -14.60 -0.15
CA GLY A 71 7.67 -14.47 -0.25
C GLY A 71 8.15 -13.12 -0.78
N LYS A 72 7.28 -12.09 -0.81
CA LYS A 72 7.62 -10.78 -1.33
C LYS A 72 8.33 -9.93 -0.26
N PRO A 73 9.41 -9.22 -0.60
CA PRO A 73 10.08 -8.33 0.33
C PRO A 73 9.17 -7.16 0.71
N VAL A 74 9.23 -6.77 1.99
CA VAL A 74 8.48 -5.64 2.55
C VAL A 74 9.45 -4.63 3.15
N LEU A 75 9.40 -3.38 2.69
CA LEU A 75 10.08 -2.24 3.30
C LEU A 75 9.10 -1.50 4.23
N ALA A 76 9.30 -1.65 5.54
CA ALA A 76 8.53 -0.92 6.55
C ALA A 76 9.14 0.46 6.81
N LEU A 77 8.35 1.51 6.64
CA LEU A 77 8.70 2.88 6.95
C LEU A 77 8.12 3.25 8.31
N VAL A 78 8.99 3.66 9.23
CA VAL A 78 8.60 4.09 10.58
C VAL A 78 9.08 5.51 10.81
N HIS A 79 8.17 6.37 11.24
CA HIS A 79 8.47 7.72 11.68
C HIS A 79 8.70 7.71 13.19
N THR A 80 9.93 8.01 13.60
CA THR A 80 10.41 7.87 14.98
C THR A 80 9.90 8.93 15.96
N LYS A 81 9.07 9.88 15.50
CA LYS A 81 8.50 10.96 16.34
C LYS A 81 7.10 10.65 16.88
N PHE A 82 6.59 9.45 16.68
CA PHE A 82 5.37 8.99 17.33
C PHE A 82 5.74 8.32 18.66
N GLU A 83 6.03 9.15 19.67
CA GLU A 83 5.83 8.81 21.09
C GLU A 83 4.41 9.18 21.50
#